data_AF-A0A925UDI3-F1
#
_entry.id   AF-A0A925UDI3-F1
#
_cell.length_a   1.000
_cell.length_b   1.000
_cell.length_c   1.000
_cell.angle_alpha   90.00
_cell.angle_beta   90.00
_cell.angle_gamma   90.00
#
_symmetry.space_group_name_H-M   'P 1'
#
loop_
_entity.id
_entity.type
_entity.pdbx_description
1 polymer ?
#
loop_
_entity_poly.entity_id
_entity_poly.type
_entity_poly.pdbx_seq_one_letter_code
_entity_poly.pdbx_strand_id
1 'polypeptide(L)'
;MAKLDELGARDQHDELFERDPSGALAAAEEKADRARRETCLHIGPYELRQIDSLMRTAALGGNVDAKFFLLNQQARAERADAAFNGGSLTDPAVPAALLSEVEAMARAGHRPAIDLALDLANAPASVSADPLHAAAWRLVVLQLDLGEPPSDDDLARNGALFGLDADAVQQARREAAALHAACCGTR
;
A
#
# COMPACT_ATOMS: atom_id res chain seq x y z
N MET A 1 -8.55 21.43 57.48
CA MET A 1 -9.49 20.31 57.56
C MET A 1 -10.43 20.47 56.39
N ALA A 2 -10.17 19.76 55.29
CA ALA A 2 -10.80 18.46 54.97
C ALA A 2 -12.23 18.68 54.42
N LYS A 3 -12.73 18.02 53.37
CA LYS A 3 -12.25 16.99 52.44
C LYS A 3 -13.51 16.64 51.62
N LEU A 4 -13.40 16.60 50.27
CA LEU A 4 -14.23 15.82 49.32
C LEU A 4 -15.74 16.14 49.29
N ASP A 5 -16.56 15.84 48.31
CA ASP A 5 -16.60 15.33 46.92
C ASP A 5 -18.14 15.44 46.63
N GLU A 6 -18.73 15.52 45.45
CA GLU A 6 -18.63 14.65 44.29
C GLU A 6 -19.79 15.16 43.40
N LEU A 7 -19.49 15.82 42.28
CA LEU A 7 -20.46 15.95 41.18
C LEU A 7 -19.63 15.81 39.91
N GLY A 8 -19.49 14.54 39.53
CA GLY A 8 -18.80 14.08 38.33
C GLY A 8 -19.33 14.80 37.09
N ALA A 9 -18.48 15.67 36.55
CA ALA A 9 -18.57 16.14 35.19
C ALA A 9 -17.51 15.40 34.38
N ARG A 10 -17.94 14.28 33.81
CA ARG A 10 -17.63 13.84 32.43
C ARG A 10 -16.21 14.14 31.95
N ASP A 11 -15.34 13.16 32.20
CA ASP A 11 -14.78 12.33 31.14
C ASP A 11 -14.48 13.07 29.82
N GLN A 12 -13.40 13.85 29.85
CA GLN A 12 -12.71 14.34 28.66
C GLN A 12 -11.78 13.23 28.15
N HIS A 13 -12.37 12.23 27.48
CA HIS A 13 -11.63 11.37 26.56
C HIS A 13 -11.50 12.10 25.22
N ASP A 14 -10.66 13.13 25.19
CA ASP A 14 -10.04 13.58 23.94
C ASP A 14 -8.85 12.65 23.71
N GLU A 15 -9.07 11.61 22.90
CA GLU A 15 -8.01 10.82 22.29
C GLU A 15 -7.18 11.74 21.38
N LEU A 16 -6.20 12.41 21.98
CA LEU A 16 -5.07 12.97 21.29
C LEU A 16 -4.35 11.80 20.61
N PHE A 17 -4.61 11.63 19.31
CA PHE A 17 -3.61 11.11 18.40
C PHE A 17 -2.30 11.80 18.75
N GLU A 18 -1.36 11.08 19.38
CA GLU A 18 -0.02 11.57 19.71
C GLU A 18 0.72 11.82 18.40
N ARG A 19 0.39 12.96 17.79
CA ARG A 19 1.20 13.62 16.79
C ARG A 19 2.45 14.01 17.56
N ASP A 20 3.56 13.31 17.34
CA ASP A 20 4.84 13.61 17.99
C ASP A 20 5.13 15.12 17.83
N PRO A 21 4.89 15.93 18.87
CA PRO A 21 4.97 17.38 18.76
C PRO A 21 6.43 17.83 18.71
N SER A 22 7.36 16.93 19.02
CA SER A 22 8.80 17.17 18.99
C SER A 22 9.39 16.97 17.59
N GLY A 23 8.67 16.31 16.68
CA GLY A 23 9.18 15.93 15.36
C GLY A 23 10.37 14.98 15.41
N ALA A 24 10.63 14.34 16.55
CA ALA A 24 11.74 13.42 16.76
C ALA A 24 11.62 12.18 15.87
N LEU A 25 10.40 11.68 15.63
CA LEU A 25 10.16 10.55 14.74
C LEU A 25 10.50 10.92 13.29
N ALA A 26 10.01 12.07 12.82
CA ALA A 26 10.32 12.60 11.49
C ALA A 26 11.82 12.88 11.31
N ALA A 27 12.48 13.43 12.34
CA ALA A 27 13.92 13.68 12.32
C ALA A 27 14.74 12.37 12.35
N ALA A 28 14.27 11.35 13.04
CA ALA A 28 14.88 10.02 13.05
C ALA A 28 14.74 9.33 11.69
N GLU A 29 13.56 9.41 11.07
CA GLU A 29 13.31 8.93 9.71
C GLU A 29 14.17 9.66 8.69
N GLU A 30 14.25 10.99 8.77
CA GLU A 30 15.08 11.81 7.88
C GLU A 30 16.57 11.49 8.05
N LYS A 31 17.02 11.25 9.28
CA LYS A 31 18.40 10.83 9.56
C LYS A 31 18.69 9.42 9.04
N ALA A 32 17.76 8.49 9.21
CA ALA A 32 17.88 7.13 8.66
C ALA A 32 17.91 7.17 7.12
N ASP A 33 17.07 8.00 6.50
CA ASP A 33 17.06 8.24 5.07
C ASP A 33 18.35 8.88 4.58
N ARG A 34 18.91 9.83 5.31
CA ARG A 34 20.18 10.48 4.98
C ARG A 34 21.33 9.47 5.04
N ALA A 35 21.41 8.66 6.10
CA ALA A 35 22.41 7.62 6.23
C ALA A 35 22.28 6.54 5.13
N ARG A 36 21.05 6.17 4.76
CA ARG A 36 20.78 5.29 3.62
C ARG A 36 21.26 5.92 2.31
N ARG A 37 20.94 7.19 2.07
CA ARG A 37 21.38 7.92 0.87
C ARG A 37 22.90 8.03 0.81
N GLU A 38 23.56 8.34 1.92
CA GLU A 38 25.01 8.42 2.02
C GLU A 38 25.68 7.08 1.70
N THR A 39 25.11 5.97 2.17
CA THR A 39 25.57 4.62 1.83
C THR A 39 25.42 4.34 0.33
N CYS A 40 24.38 4.88 -0.31
CA CYS A 40 24.12 4.75 -1.73
C CYS A 40 24.87 5.78 -2.61
N LEU A 41 25.53 6.81 -2.05
CA LEU A 41 26.27 7.83 -2.82
C LEU A 41 27.43 7.24 -3.64
N HIS A 42 27.91 6.04 -3.27
CA HIS A 42 28.96 5.33 -3.98
C HIS A 42 28.44 4.49 -5.16
N ILE A 43 27.13 4.38 -5.33
CA ILE A 43 26.53 3.70 -6.48
C ILE A 43 26.40 4.72 -7.61
N GLY A 44 27.33 4.66 -8.56
CA GLY A 44 27.31 5.50 -9.73
C GLY A 44 26.20 5.10 -10.73
N PRO A 45 25.93 5.97 -11.73
CA PRO A 45 24.96 5.69 -12.79
C PRO A 45 25.36 4.48 -13.66
N TYR A 46 26.62 4.05 -13.62
CA TYR A 46 27.08 2.85 -14.30
C TYR A 46 26.65 1.58 -13.57
N GLU A 47 26.84 1.56 -12.25
CA GLU A 47 26.44 0.46 -11.36
C GLU A 47 24.92 0.28 -11.37
N LEU A 48 24.15 1.37 -11.39
CA LEU A 48 22.69 1.31 -11.52
C LEU A 48 22.24 0.64 -12.83
N ARG A 49 22.88 0.99 -13.96
CA ARG A 49 22.57 0.36 -15.26
C ARG A 49 22.93 -1.14 -15.28
N GLN A 50 23.99 -1.54 -14.58
CA GLN A 50 24.32 -2.96 -14.44
C GLN A 50 23.28 -3.70 -13.61
N ILE A 51 22.84 -3.13 -12.48
CA ILE A 51 21.76 -3.70 -11.66
C ILE A 51 20.50 -3.88 -12.50
N ASP A 52 20.08 -2.86 -13.25
CA ASP A 52 18.90 -2.96 -14.11
C ASP A 52 19.06 -4.05 -15.18
N SER A 53 20.24 -4.17 -15.80
CA SER A 53 20.53 -5.20 -16.79
C SER A 53 20.47 -6.62 -16.20
N LEU A 54 21.03 -6.80 -15.00
CA LEU A 54 20.97 -8.06 -14.27
C LEU A 54 19.53 -8.42 -13.89
N MET A 55 18.75 -7.46 -13.39
CA MET A 55 17.34 -7.68 -13.04
C MET A 55 16.49 -8.03 -14.26
N ARG A 56 16.69 -7.35 -15.39
CA ARG A 56 16.01 -7.71 -16.65
C ARG A 56 16.37 -9.11 -17.12
N THR A 57 17.65 -9.48 -17.04
CA THR A 57 18.10 -10.83 -17.41
C THR A 57 17.50 -11.89 -16.49
N ALA A 58 17.48 -11.65 -15.18
CA ALA A 58 16.88 -12.55 -14.21
C ALA A 58 15.37 -12.69 -14.40
N ALA A 59 14.66 -11.58 -14.67
CA ALA A 59 13.23 -11.59 -14.96
C ALA A 59 12.91 -12.38 -16.25
N LEU A 60 13.71 -12.23 -17.31
CA LEU A 60 13.61 -13.04 -18.52
C LEU A 60 13.86 -14.53 -18.24
N GLY A 61 14.71 -14.84 -17.26
CA GLY A 61 14.94 -16.19 -16.74
C GLY A 61 13.83 -16.72 -15.82
N GLY A 62 12.74 -15.97 -15.61
CA GLY A 62 11.61 -16.37 -14.77
C GLY A 62 11.77 -16.06 -13.28
N ASN A 63 12.77 -15.26 -12.89
CA ASN A 63 12.92 -14.84 -11.49
C ASN A 63 11.81 -13.84 -11.11
N VAL A 64 10.96 -14.27 -10.17
CA VAL A 64 9.77 -13.52 -9.73
C VAL A 64 10.17 -12.25 -8.97
N ASP A 65 11.17 -12.30 -8.10
CA ASP A 65 11.63 -11.14 -7.32
C ASP A 65 12.24 -10.06 -8.22
N ALA A 66 12.99 -10.46 -9.24
CA ALA A 66 13.54 -9.56 -10.25
C ALA A 66 12.44 -8.93 -11.10
N LYS A 67 11.41 -9.70 -11.47
CA LYS A 67 10.22 -9.15 -12.14
C LYS A 67 9.52 -8.13 -11.24
N PHE A 68 9.29 -8.48 -9.98
CA PHE A 68 8.68 -7.57 -8.99
C PHE A 68 9.50 -6.29 -8.82
N PHE A 69 10.83 -6.40 -8.72
CA PHE A 69 11.72 -5.25 -8.60
C PHE A 69 11.54 -4.26 -9.74
N LEU A 70 11.48 -4.75 -10.98
CA LEU A 70 11.29 -3.91 -12.17
C LEU A 70 9.91 -3.24 -12.19
N LEU A 71 8.85 -3.97 -11.85
CA LEU A 71 7.49 -3.40 -11.77
C LEU A 71 7.39 -2.34 -10.66
N ASN A 72 8.01 -2.57 -9.51
CA ASN A 72 8.03 -1.59 -8.42
C ASN A 72 8.86 -0.34 -8.79
N GLN A 73 9.98 -0.51 -9.51
CA GLN A 73 10.77 0.60 -10.03
C GLN A 73 9.95 1.43 -11.02
N GLN A 74 9.23 0.78 -11.94
CA GLN A 74 8.31 1.45 -12.86
C GLN A 74 7.23 2.22 -12.11
N ALA A 75 6.55 1.58 -11.14
CA ALA A 75 5.54 2.22 -10.31
C ALA A 75 6.06 3.48 -9.59
N ARG A 76 7.32 3.47 -9.15
CA ARG A 76 7.96 4.65 -8.53
C ARG A 76 8.24 5.75 -9.54
N ALA A 77 8.71 5.41 -10.73
CA ALA A 77 8.95 6.36 -11.80
C ALA A 77 7.67 7.07 -12.22
N GLU A 78 6.57 6.32 -12.41
CA GLU A 78 5.26 6.88 -12.77
C GLU A 78 4.74 7.87 -11.70
N ARG A 79 4.86 7.51 -10.41
CA ARG A 79 4.47 8.42 -9.31
C ARG A 79 5.34 9.69 -9.27
N ALA A 80 6.64 9.55 -9.50
CA ALA A 80 7.56 10.68 -9.51
C ALA A 80 7.27 11.63 -10.68
N ASP A 81 6.93 11.10 -11.85
CA ASP A 81 6.57 11.90 -13.03
C ASP A 81 5.26 12.67 -12.80
N ALA A 82 4.23 12.02 -12.25
CA ALA A 82 2.97 12.69 -11.88
C ALA A 82 3.16 13.81 -10.86
N ALA A 83 4.03 13.60 -9.85
CA ALA A 83 4.35 14.63 -8.85
C ALA A 83 5.10 15.83 -9.46
N PHE A 84 5.98 15.59 -10.45
CA PHE A 84 6.79 16.62 -11.08
C PHE A 84 5.99 17.47 -12.09
N ASN A 85 5.11 16.84 -12.87
CA ASN A 85 4.38 17.52 -13.95
C ASN A 85 3.11 18.26 -13.48
N GLY A 86 2.83 18.31 -12.17
CA GLY A 86 1.65 18.97 -11.59
C GLY A 86 0.32 18.42 -12.15
N GLY A 87 0.37 17.26 -12.80
CA GLY A 87 -0.67 16.66 -13.60
C GLY A 87 -0.93 15.24 -13.13
N SER A 88 -2.21 14.90 -13.10
CA SER A 88 -2.73 13.53 -13.00
C SER A 88 -1.88 12.53 -13.79
N LEU A 89 -1.78 11.27 -13.35
CA LEU A 89 -1.16 10.17 -14.12
C LEU A 89 -1.90 10.06 -15.48
N THR A 90 -1.49 10.84 -16.49
CA THR A 90 -2.33 11.16 -17.65
C THR A 90 -2.18 10.20 -18.81
N ASP A 91 -1.31 9.20 -18.72
CA ASP A 91 -1.44 8.02 -19.56
C ASP A 91 -2.14 6.90 -18.79
N PRO A 92 -3.49 6.84 -18.76
CA PRO A 92 -4.22 5.80 -18.06
C PRO A 92 -3.90 4.37 -18.58
N ALA A 93 -3.34 4.21 -19.79
CA ALA A 93 -3.03 2.88 -20.32
C ALA A 93 -1.84 2.22 -19.61
N VAL A 94 -0.85 3.00 -19.17
CA VAL A 94 0.36 2.48 -18.51
C VAL A 94 0.11 2.01 -17.06
N PRO A 95 -0.63 2.74 -16.20
CA PRO A 95 -1.09 2.28 -14.89
C PRO A 95 -1.95 1.03 -14.96
N ALA A 96 -2.78 0.87 -16.00
CA ALA A 96 -3.64 -0.31 -16.13
C ALA A 96 -2.84 -1.58 -16.42
N ALA A 97 -1.87 -1.51 -17.35
CA ALA A 97 -1.00 -2.64 -17.66
C ALA A 97 -0.11 -3.00 -16.46
N LEU A 98 0.46 -1.99 -15.79
CA LEU A 98 1.28 -2.17 -14.60
C LEU A 98 0.47 -2.80 -13.45
N LEU A 99 -0.72 -2.28 -13.16
CA LEU A 99 -1.61 -2.86 -12.15
C LEU A 99 -1.95 -4.31 -12.49
N SER A 100 -2.33 -4.60 -13.73
CA SER A 100 -2.66 -5.96 -14.17
C SER A 100 -1.50 -6.95 -13.97
N GLU A 101 -0.27 -6.56 -14.29
CA GLU A 101 0.89 -7.42 -14.06
C GLU A 101 1.19 -7.65 -12.59
N VAL A 102 1.07 -6.61 -11.76
CA VAL A 102 1.26 -6.71 -10.31
C VAL A 102 0.16 -7.58 -9.69
N GLU A 103 -1.09 -7.42 -10.11
CA GLU A 103 -2.21 -8.28 -9.68
C GLU A 103 -2.00 -9.74 -10.06
N ALA A 104 -1.45 -10.02 -11.25
CA ALA A 104 -1.16 -11.39 -11.66
C ALA A 104 -0.14 -12.04 -10.71
N MET A 105 0.87 -11.27 -10.27
CA MET A 105 1.84 -11.73 -9.27
C MET A 105 1.20 -11.89 -7.88
N ALA A 106 0.36 -10.95 -7.47
CA ALA A 106 -0.38 -11.01 -6.22
C ALA A 106 -1.28 -12.26 -6.17
N ARG A 107 -2.03 -12.53 -7.24
CA ARG A 107 -2.87 -13.74 -7.42
C ARG A 107 -2.04 -15.02 -7.52
N ALA A 108 -0.77 -14.95 -7.91
CA ALA A 108 0.15 -16.09 -7.82
C ALA A 108 0.73 -16.31 -6.40
N GLY A 109 0.33 -15.48 -5.43
CA GLY A 109 0.75 -15.58 -4.03
C GLY A 109 2.11 -14.95 -3.74
N HIS A 110 2.53 -13.97 -4.54
CA HIS A 110 3.72 -13.15 -4.26
C HIS A 110 3.34 -12.01 -3.31
N ARG A 111 3.62 -12.17 -2.00
CA ARG A 111 3.14 -11.26 -0.94
C ARG A 111 3.53 -9.79 -1.16
N PRO A 112 4.77 -9.42 -1.53
CA PRO A 112 5.10 -8.02 -1.81
C PRO A 112 4.32 -7.40 -2.98
N ALA A 113 3.77 -8.22 -3.88
CA ALA A 113 2.94 -7.72 -4.98
C ALA A 113 1.51 -7.39 -4.54
N ILE A 114 1.04 -7.93 -3.41
CA ILE A 114 -0.28 -7.62 -2.85
C ILE A 114 -0.29 -6.18 -2.34
N ASP A 115 0.75 -5.77 -1.61
CA ASP A 115 0.87 -4.39 -1.12
C ASP A 115 1.01 -3.40 -2.28
N LEU A 116 1.81 -3.75 -3.30
CA LEU A 116 1.94 -2.90 -4.49
C LEU A 116 0.64 -2.82 -5.31
N ALA A 117 -0.14 -3.91 -5.39
CA ALA A 117 -1.45 -3.90 -6.05
C ALA A 117 -2.42 -2.95 -5.32
N LEU A 118 -2.44 -3.00 -3.98
CA LEU A 118 -3.23 -2.09 -3.16
C LEU A 118 -2.82 -0.63 -3.40
N ASP A 119 -1.52 -0.32 -3.38
CA ASP A 119 -1.02 1.04 -3.64
C ASP A 119 -1.42 1.56 -5.02
N LEU A 120 -1.34 0.71 -6.04
CA LEU A 120 -1.68 1.06 -7.41
C LEU A 120 -3.19 1.22 -7.61
N ALA A 121 -4.01 0.36 -7.00
CA ALA A 121 -5.47 0.47 -7.01
C ALA A 121 -5.98 1.74 -6.30
N ASN A 122 -5.26 2.20 -5.27
CA ASN A 122 -5.56 3.44 -4.56
C ASN A 122 -5.08 4.71 -5.28
N ALA A 123 -4.30 4.58 -6.35
CA ALA A 123 -3.76 5.74 -7.06
C ALA A 123 -4.89 6.53 -7.75
N PRO A 124 -4.99 7.86 -7.54
CA PRO A 124 -6.11 8.69 -8.02
C PRO A 124 -6.34 8.69 -9.54
N ALA A 125 -5.34 8.27 -10.31
CA ALA A 125 -5.38 8.26 -11.77
C ALA A 125 -5.10 6.87 -12.37
N SER A 126 -5.28 5.81 -11.58
CA SER A 126 -5.38 4.46 -12.13
C SER A 126 -6.70 4.31 -12.91
N VAL A 127 -6.70 3.53 -13.99
CA VAL A 127 -7.94 3.06 -14.66
C VAL A 127 -8.86 2.27 -13.71
N SER A 128 -8.29 1.80 -12.60
CA SER A 128 -8.94 1.15 -11.48
C SER A 128 -9.36 2.12 -10.37
N ALA A 129 -9.61 3.40 -10.67
CA ALA A 129 -10.27 4.32 -9.74
C ALA A 129 -11.69 3.86 -9.31
N ASP A 130 -12.09 2.63 -9.65
CA ASP A 130 -13.15 1.89 -8.99
C ASP A 130 -12.83 1.72 -7.49
N PRO A 131 -13.52 2.48 -6.61
CA PRO A 131 -13.30 2.42 -5.17
C PRO A 131 -13.57 1.02 -4.61
N LEU A 132 -14.37 0.21 -5.31
CA LEU A 132 -14.72 -1.15 -4.93
C LEU A 132 -13.53 -2.09 -5.08
N HIS A 133 -12.81 -2.01 -6.20
CA HIS A 133 -11.63 -2.84 -6.46
C HIS A 133 -10.50 -2.52 -5.48
N ALA A 134 -10.28 -1.23 -5.21
CA ALA A 134 -9.34 -0.77 -4.20
C ALA A 134 -9.71 -1.26 -2.79
N ALA A 135 -11.00 -1.19 -2.43
CA ALA A 135 -11.51 -1.74 -1.18
C ALA A 135 -11.32 -3.26 -1.09
N ALA A 136 -11.50 -4.00 -2.19
CA ALA A 136 -11.24 -5.44 -2.22
C ALA A 136 -9.78 -5.77 -1.91
N TRP A 137 -8.81 -5.04 -2.47
CA TRP A 137 -7.40 -5.21 -2.10
C TRP A 137 -7.10 -4.83 -0.65
N ARG A 138 -7.73 -3.78 -0.10
CA ARG A 138 -7.59 -3.43 1.34
C ARG A 138 -8.05 -4.58 2.24
N LEU A 139 -9.19 -5.19 1.88
CA LEU A 139 -9.72 -6.35 2.61
C LEU A 139 -8.78 -7.55 2.54
N VAL A 140 -8.16 -7.82 1.39
CA VAL A 140 -7.18 -8.91 1.23
C VAL A 140 -5.96 -8.67 2.12
N VAL A 141 -5.38 -7.48 2.11
CA VAL A 141 -4.23 -7.14 2.98
C VAL A 141 -4.61 -7.29 4.45
N LEU A 142 -5.75 -6.72 4.85
CA LEU A 142 -6.24 -6.81 6.23
C LEU A 142 -6.44 -8.27 6.67
N GLN A 143 -7.03 -9.10 5.81
CA GLN A 143 -7.19 -10.53 6.09
C GLN A 143 -5.84 -11.26 6.23
N LEU A 144 -4.82 -10.89 5.46
CA LEU A 144 -3.48 -11.50 5.53
C LEU A 144 -2.71 -11.11 6.79
N ASP A 145 -2.99 -9.94 7.36
CA ASP A 145 -2.39 -9.46 8.59
C ASP A 145 -3.10 -10.06 9.82
N LEU A 146 -4.43 -10.20 9.76
CA LEU A 146 -5.22 -10.84 10.83
C LEU A 146 -5.11 -12.37 10.81
N GLY A 147 -4.90 -12.98 9.64
CA GLY A 147 -4.94 -14.43 9.45
C GLY A 147 -6.37 -15.00 9.36
N GLU A 148 -7.39 -14.16 9.49
CA GLU A 148 -8.80 -14.52 9.40
C GLU A 148 -9.62 -13.42 8.70
N PRO A 149 -10.82 -13.73 8.15
CA PRO A 149 -11.66 -12.72 7.51
C PRO A 149 -12.01 -11.57 8.47
N PRO A 150 -11.87 -10.30 8.06
CA PRO A 150 -12.08 -9.16 8.95
C PRO A 150 -13.54 -9.01 9.39
N SER A 151 -13.72 -8.77 10.70
CA SER A 151 -15.01 -8.47 11.32
C SER A 151 -15.50 -7.05 10.97
N ASP A 152 -16.77 -6.73 11.23
CA ASP A 152 -17.28 -5.36 11.01
C ASP A 152 -16.52 -4.31 11.85
N ASP A 153 -16.07 -4.69 13.05
CA ASP A 153 -15.26 -3.82 13.92
C ASP A 153 -13.86 -3.55 13.34
N ASP A 154 -13.23 -4.55 12.72
CA ASP A 154 -11.94 -4.38 12.04
C ASP A 154 -12.05 -3.39 10.88
N LEU A 155 -13.16 -3.44 10.16
CA LEU A 155 -13.41 -2.60 9.00
C LEU A 155 -13.70 -1.16 9.39
N ALA A 156 -14.42 -0.97 10.50
CA ALA A 156 -14.66 0.34 11.08
C ALA A 156 -13.34 1.01 11.51
N ARG A 157 -12.43 0.26 12.15
CA ARG A 157 -11.13 0.79 12.60
C ARG A 157 -10.19 1.16 11.46
N ASN A 158 -10.13 0.34 10.41
CA ASN A 158 -9.16 0.50 9.34
C ASN A 158 -9.66 1.38 8.19
N GLY A 159 -10.92 1.85 8.25
CA GLY A 159 -11.52 2.67 7.19
C GLY A 159 -11.54 1.98 5.81
N ALA A 160 -11.37 0.66 5.76
CA ALA A 160 -11.16 -0.10 4.53
C ALA A 160 -12.34 0.04 3.53
N LEU A 161 -13.52 0.36 4.06
CA LEU A 161 -14.78 0.50 3.35
C LEU A 161 -15.38 1.91 3.45
N PHE A 162 -14.60 2.90 3.91
CA PHE A 162 -15.10 4.26 4.10
C PHE A 162 -15.64 4.85 2.78
N GLY A 163 -16.85 5.41 2.83
CA GLY A 163 -17.49 6.05 1.67
C GLY A 163 -18.23 5.09 0.72
N LEU A 164 -18.26 3.79 1.01
CA LEU A 164 -19.07 2.81 0.27
C LEU A 164 -20.46 2.66 0.90
N ASP A 165 -21.47 2.43 0.06
CA ASP A 165 -22.80 2.02 0.52
C ASP A 165 -22.85 0.52 0.86
N ALA A 166 -23.96 0.06 1.44
CA ALA A 166 -24.11 -1.32 1.89
C ALA A 166 -23.97 -2.36 0.76
N ASP A 167 -24.43 -2.04 -0.45
CA ASP A 167 -24.36 -2.96 -1.59
C ASP A 167 -22.91 -3.06 -2.12
N ALA A 168 -22.23 -1.92 -2.21
CA ALA A 168 -20.82 -1.83 -2.59
C ALA A 168 -19.92 -2.53 -1.56
N VAL A 169 -20.23 -2.43 -0.26
CA VAL A 169 -19.54 -3.18 0.80
C VAL A 169 -19.66 -4.69 0.59
N GLN A 170 -20.88 -5.19 0.35
CA GLN A 170 -21.09 -6.63 0.13
C GLN A 170 -20.39 -7.11 -1.14
N GLN A 171 -20.37 -6.28 -2.18
CA GLN A 171 -19.66 -6.59 -3.42
C GLN A 171 -18.13 -6.58 -3.22
N ALA A 172 -17.57 -5.60 -2.51
CA ALA A 172 -16.14 -5.58 -2.16
C ALA A 172 -15.73 -6.81 -1.34
N ARG A 173 -16.58 -7.24 -0.39
CA ARG A 173 -16.35 -8.47 0.39
C ARG A 173 -16.32 -9.73 -0.48
N ARG A 174 -17.25 -9.85 -1.44
CA ARG A 174 -17.28 -10.98 -2.39
C ARG A 174 -16.03 -10.99 -3.28
N GLU A 175 -15.63 -9.83 -3.77
CA GLU A 175 -14.43 -9.70 -4.59
C GLU A 175 -13.15 -10.01 -3.80
N ALA A 176 -13.03 -9.49 -2.58
CA ALA A 176 -11.92 -9.79 -1.68
C ALA A 176 -11.80 -11.28 -1.38
N ALA A 177 -12.93 -11.98 -1.14
CA ALA A 177 -12.92 -13.42 -0.95
C ALA A 177 -12.41 -14.17 -2.20
N ALA A 178 -12.80 -13.73 -3.41
CA ALA A 178 -12.30 -14.30 -4.66
C ALA A 178 -10.81 -14.03 -4.87
N LEU A 179 -10.34 -12.81 -4.58
CA LEU A 179 -8.93 -12.43 -4.63
C LEU A 179 -8.09 -13.24 -3.64
N HIS A 180 -8.55 -13.35 -2.39
CA HIS A 180 -7.89 -14.13 -1.35
C HIS A 180 -7.82 -15.62 -1.71
N ALA A 181 -8.91 -16.20 -2.22
CA ALA A 181 -8.91 -17.57 -2.69
C ALA A 181 -7.90 -17.79 -3.83
N ALA A 182 -7.79 -16.84 -4.76
CA ALA A 182 -6.83 -16.91 -5.85
C ALA A 182 -5.37 -16.81 -5.37
N CYS A 183 -5.04 -15.87 -4.47
CA CYS A 183 -3.67 -15.66 -4.02
C CYS A 183 -3.18 -16.68 -2.99
N CYS A 184 -4.10 -17.11 -2.12
CA CYS A 184 -3.76 -17.56 -0.77
C CYS A 184 -4.58 -18.77 -0.32
N GLY A 185 -5.53 -19.25 -1.13
CA GLY A 185 -6.43 -20.36 -0.79
C GLY A 185 -5.89 -21.78 -1.04
N THR A 186 -4.69 -21.93 -1.60
CA THR A 186 -4.15 -23.23 -2.04
C THR A 186 -2.73 -23.53 -1.53
N ARG A 187 -2.29 -22.91 -0.43
CA ARG A 187 -0.99 -23.22 0.21
C ARG A 187 -1.16 -23.75 1.62
#